data_AF-A0A0S7Z797-F1
#
_entry.id   AF-A0A0S7Z797-F1
#
_cell.length_a   1.000
_cell.length_b   1.000
_cell.length_c   1.000
_cell.angle_alpha   90.00
_cell.angle_beta   90.00
_cell.angle_gamma   90.00
#
_symmetry.space_group_name_H-M   'P 1'
#
loop_
_entity.id
_entity.type
_entity.pdbx_description
1 polymer ?
#
loop_
_entity_poly.entity_id
_entity_poly.type
_entity_poly.pdbx_seq_one_letter_code
_entity_poly.pdbx_strand_id
1 'polypeptide(L)' 'MHVLQMMLSEGWGGLEIAFVDLCSELATRCRLTVVAPEGSETLRRLPDGVGRVLPAPGGSRRNPITVLRVRRAVTQAGP' A
#
# COMPACT_ATOMS: atom_id res chain seq x y z
N MET A 1 10.56 -13.84 4.17
CA MET A 1 10.37 -12.48 4.71
C MET A 1 9.08 -11.93 4.14
N HIS A 2 8.22 -11.36 4.98
CA HIS A 2 6.99 -10.68 4.54
C HIS A 2 7.15 -9.18 4.77
N VAL A 3 6.79 -8.38 3.78
CA VAL A 3 6.86 -6.92 3.83
C VAL A 3 5.47 -6.35 3.60
N LEU A 4 5.11 -5.38 4.44
CA LEU A 4 3.93 -4.55 4.27
C LEU A 4 4.37 -3.17 3.79
N GLN A 5 3.96 -2.79 2.59
CA GLN A 5 4.25 -1.49 2.01
C GLN A 5 2.95 -0.67 1.91
N MET A 6 2.99 0.59 2.34
CA MET A 6 1.77 1.40 2.49
C MET A 6 1.91 2.79 1.87
N MET A 7 0.88 3.20 1.13
CA MET A 7 0.66 4.57 0.66
C MET A 7 -0.72 5.01 1.17
N LEU A 8 -0.78 6.09 1.94
CA LEU A 8 -2.03 6.54 2.60
C LEU A 8 -2.63 7.81 1.98
N SER A 9 -2.05 8.28 0.88
CA SER A 9 -2.53 9.44 0.14
C SER A 9 -2.26 9.22 -1.33
N GLU A 10 -3.16 9.69 -2.18
CA GLU A 10 -2.87 9.83 -3.61
C GLU A 10 -1.64 10.72 -3.76
N GLY A 11 -0.69 10.24 -4.54
CA GLY A 11 0.58 10.92 -4.73
C GLY A 11 0.50 11.92 -5.88
N TRP A 12 1.51 12.78 -5.97
CA TRP A 12 1.76 13.52 -7.19
C TRP A 12 2.57 12.59 -8.09
N GLY A 13 1.91 11.87 -9.00
CA GLY A 13 2.47 11.02 -10.08
C GLY A 13 3.82 10.33 -9.80
N GLY A 14 4.91 11.08 -9.76
CA GLY A 14 6.26 10.59 -9.41
C GLY A 14 6.35 9.81 -8.09
N LEU A 15 5.64 10.20 -7.02
CA LEU A 15 5.64 9.40 -5.78
C LEU A 15 4.95 8.06 -5.97
N GLU A 16 3.89 8.01 -6.78
CA GLU A 16 3.18 6.76 -7.07
C GLU A 16 4.02 5.84 -7.96
N ILE A 17 4.76 6.42 -8.92
CA ILE A 17 5.70 5.69 -9.77
C ILE A 17 6.81 5.07 -8.90
N ALA A 18 7.48 5.88 -8.07
CA ALA A 18 8.53 5.38 -7.18
C ALA A 18 8.00 4.32 -6.21
N PHE A 19 6.76 4.46 -5.75
CA PHE A 19 6.10 3.46 -4.91
C PHE A 19 5.92 2.12 -5.64
N VAL A 20 5.45 2.15 -6.89
CA VAL A 20 5.28 0.95 -7.71
C VAL A 20 6.62 0.31 -8.06
N ASP A 21 7.64 1.11 -8.39
CA ASP A 21 8.98 0.62 -8.69
C ASP A 21 9.58 -0.12 -7.49
N LEU A 22 9.45 0.47 -6.29
CA LEU A 22 9.89 -0.17 -5.05
C LEU A 22 9.09 -1.45 -4.75
N CYS A 23 7.76 -1.42 -4.93
CA CYS A 23 6.94 -2.62 -4.77
C CYS A 23 7.38 -3.73 -5.73
N SER A 24 7.76 -3.36 -6.95
CA SER A 24 8.22 -4.29 -7.96
C SER A 24 9.53 -4.94 -7.59
N GLU A 25 10.51 -4.15 -7.12
CA GLU A 25 11.78 -4.70 -6.62
C GLU A 25 11.54 -5.62 -5.42
N LEU A 26 10.74 -5.20 -4.44
CA LEU A 26 10.44 -5.97 -3.24
C LEU A 26 9.74 -7.30 -3.56
N ALA A 27 8.78 -7.29 -4.48
CA ALA A 27 8.05 -8.50 -4.87
C ALA A 27 8.95 -9.61 -5.45
N THR A 28 10.12 -9.26 -6.00
CA THR A 28 11.10 -10.26 -6.47
C THR A 28 11.86 -10.96 -5.35
N ARG A 29 11.89 -10.39 -4.14
CA ARG A 29 12.72 -10.85 -3.02
C ARG A 29 11.92 -11.32 -1.81
N CYS A 30 10.67 -10.89 -1.69
CA CYS A 30 9.85 -11.15 -0.52
C CYS A 30 8.37 -11.23 -0.87
N ARG A 31 7.60 -11.85 0.03
CA ARG A 31 6.14 -11.78 -0.05
C ARG A 31 5.75 -10.34 0.29
N LEU A 32 5.04 -9.67 -0.61
CA LEU A 32 4.66 -8.27 -0.46
C LEU A 32 3.14 -8.12 -0.32
N THR A 33 2.70 -7.44 0.74
CA THR A 33 1.33 -6.92 0.85
C THR A 33 1.37 -5.40 0.70
N VAL A 34 0.47 -4.85 -0.10
CA VAL A 34 0.36 -3.41 -0.37
C VAL A 34 -0.93 -2.86 0.24
N VAL A 35 -0.86 -1.70 0.89
CA VAL A 35 -2.04 -0.92 1.29
C VAL A 35 -2.00 0.42 0.57
N ALA A 36 -2.98 0.72 -0.28
CA ALA A 36 -2.97 1.93 -1.10
C ALA A 36 -4.39 2.49 -1.36
N PRO A 37 -4.55 3.79 -1.67
CA PRO A 37 -5.87 4.40 -1.87
C PRO A 37 -6.63 3.73 -3.02
N GLU A 38 -7.93 3.49 -2.82
CA GLU A 38 -8.80 2.99 -3.87
C GLU A 38 -8.90 4.04 -4.98
N GLY A 39 -8.58 3.65 -6.22
CA GLY A 39 -8.70 4.54 -7.39
C GLY A 39 -7.38 5.06 -7.95
N SER A 40 -6.23 4.84 -7.27
CA SER A 40 -4.93 5.19 -7.84
C SER A 40 -4.65 4.35 -9.09
N GLU A 41 -4.76 4.94 -10.28
CA GLU A 41 -4.52 4.27 -11.56
C GLU A 41 -3.14 3.62 -11.63
N THR A 42 -2.16 4.23 -10.97
CA THR A 42 -0.78 3.74 -10.89
C THR A 42 -0.69 2.36 -10.22
N LEU A 43 -1.65 1.97 -9.37
CA LEU A 43 -1.69 0.62 -8.76
C LEU A 43 -1.94 -0.49 -9.77
N ARG A 44 -2.51 -0.18 -10.94
CA ARG A 44 -2.66 -1.14 -12.05
C ARG A 44 -1.31 -1.60 -12.61
N ARG A 45 -0.23 -0.87 -12.30
CA ARG A 45 1.14 -1.19 -12.71
C ARG A 45 1.90 -2.04 -11.70
N LEU A 46 1.29 -2.37 -10.56
CA LEU A 46 1.89 -3.31 -9.61
C LEU A 46 2.05 -4.68 -10.30
N PRO A 47 3.17 -5.37 -10.10
CA PRO A 47 3.38 -6.68 -10.71
C PRO A 47 2.47 -7.73 -10.08
N ASP A 48 2.15 -8.76 -10.85
CA ASP A 48 1.33 -9.89 -10.38
C ASP A 48 1.93 -10.62 -9.16
N GLY A 49 3.24 -10.44 -8.92
CA GLY A 49 3.94 -10.94 -7.73
C GLY A 49 3.57 -10.24 -6.41
N VAL A 50 2.81 -9.15 -6.44
CA VAL A 50 2.24 -8.54 -5.24
C VAL A 50 1.16 -9.46 -4.68
N GLY A 51 1.43 -10.08 -3.53
CA GLY A 51 0.58 -11.13 -2.99
C GLY A 51 -0.83 -10.65 -2.60
N ARG A 52 -0.97 -9.39 -2.15
CA ARG A 52 -2.27 -8.81 -1.84
C ARG A 52 -2.23 -7.29 -1.88
N VAL A 53 -3.25 -6.67 -2.46
CA VAL A 53 -3.49 -5.22 -2.38
C VAL A 53 -4.74 -4.97 -1.55
N LEU A 54 -4.61 -4.15 -0.51
CA LEU A 54 -5.68 -3.75 0.40
C LEU A 54 -5.96 -2.25 0.26
N PRO A 55 -7.21 -1.82 0.46
CA PRO A 55 -7.55 -0.41 0.38
C PRO A 55 -7.03 0.38 1.58
N ALA A 56 -6.44 1.55 1.31
CA ALA A 56 -5.99 2.48 2.34
C ALA A 56 -7.19 3.26 2.92
N PRO A 57 -7.27 3.41 4.26
CA PRO A 57 -8.27 4.27 4.87
C PRO A 57 -8.05 5.73 4.49
N GLY A 58 -9.08 6.37 3.94
CA GLY A 58 -9.08 7.80 3.69
C GLY A 58 -9.12 8.66 4.95
N GLY A 59 -8.70 9.92 4.82
CA GLY A 59 -8.84 10.96 5.84
C GLY A 59 -7.52 11.43 6.47
N SER A 60 -7.63 12.38 7.39
CA SER A 60 -6.46 12.97 8.05
C SER A 60 -5.73 11.96 8.92
N ARG A 61 -4.42 11.84 8.74
CA ARG A 61 -3.53 11.03 9.61
C ARG A 61 -3.45 11.54 11.04
N ARG A 62 -3.95 12.76 11.31
CA ARG A 62 -4.11 13.31 12.67
C ARG A 62 -5.45 12.94 13.32
N ASN A 63 -6.40 12.38 12.56
CA ASN A 63 -7.68 11.93 13.10
C ASN A 63 -7.51 10.55 13.78
N PRO A 64 -7.82 10.42 15.09
CA PRO A 64 -7.73 9.15 15.81
C PRO A 64 -8.48 7.99 15.13
N ILE A 65 -9.62 8.27 14.49
CA ILE A 65 -10.42 7.26 13.78
C ILE A 65 -9.66 6.73 12.55
N THR A 66 -9.01 7.61 11.79
CA THR A 66 -8.18 7.21 10.64
C THR A 66 -7.00 6.36 11.10
N VAL A 67 -6.34 6.73 12.20
CA VAL A 67 -5.24 5.93 12.78
C VAL A 67 -5.73 4.53 13.18
N LEU A 68 -6.90 4.43 13.82
CA LEU A 68 -7.49 3.13 14.18
C LEU A 68 -7.82 2.28 12.95
N ARG A 69 -8.33 2.90 11.87
CA ARG A 69 -8.60 2.20 10.62
C ARG A 69 -7.30 1.70 9.96
N VAL A 70 -6.25 2.50 9.96
CA VAL A 70 -4.91 2.12 9.45
C VAL A 70 -4.37 0.94 10.23
N ARG A 71 -4.44 0.98 11.57
CA ARG A 71 -4.04 -0.15 12.41
C ARG A 71 -4.79 -1.44 12.05
N ARG A 72 -6.11 -1.37 11.85
CA ARG A 72 -6.91 -2.54 11.46
C ARG A 72 -6.48 -3.10 10.10
N ALA A 73 -6.23 -2.23 9.12
CA ALA A 73 -5.73 -2.64 7.81
C ALA A 73 -4.37 -3.35 7.90
N VAL A 74 -3.45 -2.83 8.74
CA VAL A 74 -2.14 -3.45 9.01
C VAL A 74 -2.31 -4.84 9.63
N THR A 75 -3.18 -4.98 10.64
CA THR A 75 -3.44 -6.29 11.26
C THR A 75 -4.09 -7.28 10.29
N GLN A 76 -4.99 -6.83 9.41
CA GLN A 76 -5.64 -7.66 8.39
C GLN A 76 -4.70 -8.07 7.25
N ALA A 77 -3.65 -7.29 6.98
CA ALA A 77 -2.62 -7.63 6.02
C ALA A 77 -1.88 -8.94 6.40
N GLY A 78 -1.88 -9.28 7.69
CA GLY A 78 -1.22 -10.47 8.23
C GLY A 78 0.30 -10.43 8.07
N PRO A 79 1.03 -11.39 8.67
CA PRO A 79 2.39 -11.74 8.27
C PRO A 79 2.45 -12.70 7.06
#